data_AF-A0A847V5B4-F1
#
_entry.id   AF-A0A847V5B4-F1
#
_cell.length_a   1.000
_cell.length_b   1.000
_cell.length_c   1.000
_cell.angle_alpha   90.00
_cell.angle_beta   90.00
_cell.angle_gamma   90.00
#
_symmetry.space_group_name_H-M   'P 1'
#
loop_
_entity.id
_entity.type
_entity.pdbx_description
1 polymer ?
#
loop_
_entity_poly.entity_id
_entity_poly.type
_entity_poly.pdbx_seq_one_letter_code
_entity_poly.pdbx_strand_id
1 'polypeptide(L)'
;MKRGEETMVYNLALRVFEEFVAPQFSEEGVREFRNHIDPHIILRRSQSNHFILIATTEKEIAGMIEPAFRINPPIRSIFHNPAPTIE
;
A
#
# COMPACT_ATOMS: atom_id res chain seq x y z
N MET A 1 5.12 0.21 9.67
CA MET A 1 4.02 -0.73 9.87
C MET A 1 4.40 -1.65 11.01
N LYS A 2 3.50 -1.82 11.96
CA LYS A 2 3.57 -2.78 13.06
C LYS A 2 2.68 -3.97 12.71
N ARG A 3 2.95 -5.12 13.32
CA ARG A 3 2.04 -6.27 13.24
C ARG A 3 0.65 -5.87 13.75
N GLY A 4 -0.39 -6.25 13.03
CA GLY A 4 -1.78 -5.85 13.26
C GLY A 4 -2.26 -4.71 12.36
N GLU A 5 -1.36 -3.98 11.68
CA GLU A 5 -1.71 -2.89 10.76
C GLU A 5 -1.87 -3.37 9.30
N GLU A 6 -1.56 -4.65 8.99
CA GLU A 6 -1.57 -5.19 7.64
C GLU A 6 -2.93 -5.05 6.93
N THR A 7 -4.04 -5.27 7.64
CA THR A 7 -5.39 -5.11 7.09
C THR A 7 -5.68 -3.65 6.74
N MET A 8 -5.20 -2.71 7.55
CA MET A 8 -5.40 -1.28 7.28
C MET A 8 -4.58 -0.83 6.06
N VAL A 9 -3.33 -1.31 5.93
CA VAL A 9 -2.49 -1.06 4.74
C VAL A 9 -3.11 -1.69 3.49
N TYR A 10 -3.60 -2.93 3.58
CA TYR A 10 -4.34 -3.58 2.50
C TYR A 10 -5.55 -2.75 2.06
N ASN A 11 -6.38 -2.31 3.00
CA ASN A 11 -7.58 -1.51 2.69
C ASN A 11 -7.24 -0.17 2.03
N LEU A 12 -6.16 0.50 2.45
CA LEU A 12 -5.67 1.70 1.78
C LEU A 12 -5.25 1.39 0.34
N ALA A 13 -4.35 0.42 0.17
CA ALA A 13 -3.80 0.09 -1.14
C ALA A 13 -4.89 -0.38 -2.10
N LEU A 14 -5.83 -1.20 -1.62
CA LEU A 14 -6.96 -1.70 -2.41
C LEU A 14 -7.85 -0.54 -2.88
N ARG A 15 -8.31 0.33 -1.97
CA ARG A 15 -9.19 1.46 -2.34
C ARG A 15 -8.53 2.36 -3.39
N VAL A 16 -7.29 2.81 -3.13
CA VAL A 16 -6.56 3.71 -4.03
C VAL A 16 -6.32 3.05 -5.38
N PHE A 17 -5.97 1.76 -5.39
CA PHE A 17 -5.78 1.02 -6.64
C PHE A 17 -7.10 0.88 -7.40
N GLU A 18 -8.18 0.46 -6.75
CA GLU A 18 -9.48 0.25 -7.40
C GLU A 18 -10.04 1.53 -8.02
N GLU A 19 -9.83 2.68 -7.37
CA GLU A 19 -10.31 3.97 -7.86
C GLU A 19 -9.46 4.51 -9.01
N PHE A 20 -8.12 4.52 -8.87
CA PHE A 20 -7.25 5.28 -9.76
C PHE A 20 -6.47 4.44 -10.77
N VAL A 21 -6.30 3.14 -10.52
CA VAL A 21 -5.38 2.28 -11.29
C VAL A 21 -6.14 1.15 -11.99
N ALA A 22 -6.99 0.40 -11.27
CA ALA A 22 -7.69 -0.76 -11.77
C ALA A 22 -8.45 -0.54 -13.10
N PRO A 23 -9.10 0.60 -13.37
CA PRO A 23 -9.77 0.84 -14.65
C PRO A 23 -8.86 0.78 -15.88
N GLN A 24 -7.54 0.88 -15.69
CA GLN A 24 -6.54 0.84 -16.75
C GLN A 24 -5.95 -0.56 -16.98
N PHE A 25 -6.36 -1.55 -16.18
CA PHE A 25 -5.80 -2.91 -16.20
C PHE A 25 -6.88 -3.96 -16.51
N SER A 26 -6.43 -5.11 -16.99
CA SER A 26 -7.30 -6.28 -17.16
C SER A 26 -7.73 -6.87 -15.82
N GLU A 27 -8.79 -7.67 -15.82
CA GLU A 27 -9.21 -8.43 -14.63
C GLU A 27 -8.10 -9.34 -14.08
N GLU A 28 -7.25 -9.88 -14.95
CA GLU A 28 -6.08 -10.66 -14.56
C GLU A 28 -5.07 -9.79 -13.80
N GLY A 29 -4.72 -8.62 -14.33
CA GLY A 29 -3.79 -7.69 -13.66
C GLY A 29 -4.33 -7.17 -12.33
N VAL A 30 -5.64 -6.89 -12.25
CA VAL A 30 -6.31 -6.53 -10.98
C VAL A 30 -6.22 -7.67 -9.96
N ARG A 31 -6.40 -8.92 -10.39
CA ARG A 31 -6.30 -10.10 -9.53
C ARG A 31 -4.87 -10.33 -9.04
N GLU A 32 -3.88 -10.16 -9.92
CA GLU A 32 -2.47 -10.22 -9.54
C GLU A 32 -2.14 -9.17 -8.48
N PHE A 33 -2.63 -7.95 -8.65
CA PHE A 33 -2.45 -6.89 -7.67
C PHE A 33 -3.08 -7.26 -6.31
N ARG A 34 -4.33 -7.75 -6.30
CA ARG A 34 -5.01 -8.21 -5.07
C ARG A 34 -4.21 -9.29 -4.35
N ASN A 35 -3.68 -10.28 -5.08
CA ASN A 35 -2.80 -11.31 -4.51
C ASN A 35 -1.49 -10.70 -3.96
N HIS A 36 -0.94 -9.69 -4.64
CA HIS A 36 0.27 -8.99 -4.21
C HIS A 36 0.08 -8.20 -2.92
N ILE A 37 -1.10 -7.62 -2.68
CA ILE A 37 -1.40 -6.85 -1.47
C ILE A 37 -2.09 -7.68 -0.38
N ASP A 38 -2.24 -8.99 -0.54
CA ASP A 38 -2.80 -9.85 0.50
C ASP A 38 -2.15 -9.57 1.88
N PRO A 39 -2.94 -9.41 2.97
CA PRO A 39 -2.40 -9.03 4.29
C PRO A 39 -1.32 -9.98 4.82
N HIS A 40 -1.41 -11.28 4.55
CA HIS A 40 -0.37 -12.24 4.97
C HIS A 40 0.92 -12.05 4.17
N ILE A 41 0.81 -11.73 2.88
CA ILE A 41 1.95 -11.41 2.03
C ILE A 41 2.60 -10.08 2.47
N ILE A 42 1.80 -9.04 2.72
CA ILE A 42 2.26 -7.75 3.27
C ILE A 42 3.04 -7.97 4.58
N LEU A 43 2.46 -8.72 5.52
CA LEU A 43 3.09 -9.00 6.81
C LEU A 43 4.43 -9.72 6.61
N ARG A 44 4.48 -10.77 5.80
CA ARG A 44 5.74 -11.48 5.50
C ARG A 44 6.80 -10.57 4.90
N ARG A 45 6.42 -9.67 3.96
CA ARG A 45 7.36 -8.70 3.38
C ARG A 45 7.90 -7.74 4.43
N SER A 46 7.05 -7.21 5.29
CA SER A 46 7.45 -6.27 6.35
C SER A 46 8.43 -6.88 7.37
N GLN A 47 8.46 -8.22 7.47
CA GLN A 47 9.38 -8.97 8.32
C GLN A 47 10.69 -9.36 7.60
N SER A 48 10.79 -9.12 6.28
CA SER A 48 11.84 -9.68 5.41
C SER A 48 12.62 -8.58 4.67
N ASN A 49 13.45 -7.80 5.39
CA ASN A 49 14.30 -6.72 4.85
C ASN A 49 13.57 -5.63 4.04
N HIS A 50 12.24 -5.54 4.13
CA HIS A 50 11.47 -4.43 3.57
C HIS A 50 10.78 -3.67 4.70
N PHE A 51 10.77 -2.36 4.58
CA PHE A 51 10.06 -1.49 5.50
C PHE A 51 8.80 -0.98 4.81
N ILE A 52 7.68 -1.01 5.51
CA ILE A 52 6.48 -0.28 5.11
C ILE A 52 6.37 0.89 6.07
N LEU A 53 6.56 2.10 5.59
CA LEU A 53 6.34 3.32 6.36
C LEU A 53 4.89 3.77 6.14
N ILE A 54 4.25 4.21 7.21
CA ILE A 54 2.83 4.58 7.20
C ILE A 54 2.73 6.03 7.64
N ALA A 55 1.99 6.83 6.87
CA ALA A 55 1.55 8.16 7.27
C ALA A 55 0.17 8.04 7.90
N THR A 56 0.00 8.63 9.08
CA THR A 56 -1.26 8.57 9.85
C THR A 56 -1.78 9.98 10.10
N THR A 57 -3.09 10.17 10.01
CA THR A 57 -3.78 11.27 10.70
C THR A 57 -4.23 10.79 12.08
N GLU A 58 -4.88 11.65 12.86
CA GLU A 58 -5.47 11.25 14.15
C GLU A 58 -6.51 10.12 14.03
N LYS A 59 -7.11 9.92 12.85
CA LYS A 59 -8.27 9.03 12.66
C LYS A 59 -7.99 7.83 11.77
N GLU A 60 -7.00 7.90 10.89
CA GLU A 60 -6.77 6.85 9.89
C GLU A 60 -5.33 6.83 9.34
N ILE A 61 -5.05 5.82 8.53
CA ILE A 61 -3.85 5.78 7.70
C ILE A 61 -4.11 6.64 6.46
N ALA A 62 -3.32 7.70 6.30
CA ALA A 62 -3.37 8.63 5.17
C ALA A 62 -2.56 8.12 3.96
N GLY A 63 -1.54 7.29 4.20
CA GLY A 63 -0.66 6.81 3.15
C GLY A 63 0.33 5.74 3.60
N MET A 64 0.95 5.09 2.63
CA MET A 64 2.04 4.15 2.84
C MET A 64 3.10 4.24 1.74
N ILE A 65 4.35 3.91 2.10
CA ILE A 65 5.46 3.75 1.17
C ILE A 65 6.31 2.53 1.55
N GLU A 66 6.76 1.78 0.55
CA GLU A 66 7.63 0.61 0.71
C GLU A 66 8.99 0.83 0.01
N PRO A 67 9.99 1.39 0.71
CA PRO A 67 11.36 1.42 0.22
C PRO A 67 12.06 0.06 0.39
N ALA A 68 12.92 -0.31 -0.56
CA ALA A 68 13.83 -1.46 -0.39
C ALA A 68 14.97 -1.13 0.59
N PHE A 69 15.58 -2.12 1.24
CA PHE A 69 16.71 -1.86 2.14
C PHE A 69 18.06 -1.86 1.40
N ARG A 70 18.53 -0.68 0.94
CA ARG A 70 19.87 -0.45 0.35
C ARG A 70 20.21 1.05 0.25
N ILE A 71 21.47 1.37 -0.07
CA ILE A 71 21.89 2.76 -0.43
C ILE A 71 21.11 3.18 -1.69
N ASN A 72 20.47 4.36 -1.64
CA ASN A 72 19.53 4.87 -2.66
C ASN A 72 18.41 3.86 -2.99
N PRO A 73 17.49 3.63 -2.04
CA PRO A 73 16.47 2.61 -2.20
C PRO A 73 15.42 3.04 -3.24
N PRO A 74 15.07 2.18 -4.21
CA PRO A 74 13.91 2.43 -5.04
C PRO A 74 12.66 2.40 -4.15
N ILE A 75 11.68 3.21 -4.54
CA ILE A 75 10.32 3.10 -4.02
C ILE A 75 9.67 1.94 -4.76
N ARG A 76 9.32 0.87 -4.04
CA ARG A 76 8.66 -0.29 -4.62
C ARG A 76 7.17 -0.03 -4.81
N SER A 77 6.54 0.61 -3.84
CA SER A 77 5.14 0.98 -3.86
C SER A 77 4.88 2.23 -3.02
N ILE A 78 3.90 3.03 -3.44
CA ILE A 78 3.40 4.21 -2.72
C ILE A 78 1.90 4.33 -2.96
N PHE A 79 1.14 4.51 -1.88
CA PHE A 79 -0.30 4.74 -1.93
C PHE A 79 -0.65 5.83 -0.92
N HIS A 80 -1.52 6.75 -1.30
CA HIS A 80 -2.05 7.76 -0.38
C HIS A 80 -3.51 8.03 -0.73
N ASN A 81 -4.30 8.42 0.28
CA ASN A 81 -5.62 8.96 0.02
C ASN A 81 -5.46 10.23 -0.84
N PRO A 82 -6.33 10.47 -1.83
CA PRO A 82 -6.33 11.73 -2.55
C PRO A 82 -6.48 12.89 -1.56
N ALA A 83 -5.84 14.02 -1.84
CA ALA A 83 -6.04 15.22 -1.04
C ALA A 83 -7.54 15.56 -1.07
N PRO A 84 -8.14 16.03 0.04
CA PRO A 84 -9.51 16.52 0.00
C PRO A 84 -9.61 17.55 -1.12
N THR A 85 -10.59 17.38 -2.01
CA THR A 85 -10.90 18.39 -3.02
C THR A 85 -11.28 19.65 -2.25
N ILE A 86 -10.45 20.70 -2.34
CA ILE A 86 -10.83 22.01 -1.83
C ILE A 86 -11.77 22.57 -2.90
N GLU A 87 -13.08 22.51 -2.63
CA GLU A 87 -14.10 23.24 -3.40
C GLU A 87 -13.94 24.76 -3.21
#